data_AF-A0A6L2PRU8-F1
#
_entry.id   AF-A0A6L2PRU8-F1
#
_cell.length_a   1.000
_cell.length_b   1.000
_cell.length_c   1.000
_cell.angle_alpha   90.00
_cell.angle_beta   90.00
_cell.angle_gamma   90.00
#
_symmetry.space_group_name_H-M   'P 1'
#
loop_
_entity.id
_entity.type
_entity.pdbx_description
1 polymer ?
#
loop_
_entity_poly.entity_id
_entity_poly.type
_entity_poly.pdbx_seq_one_letter_code
_entity_poly.pdbx_strand_id
1 'polypeptide(L)'
;MAVATPCGTISLLLRDQVRVDMTIDRAIRIVNFKKNIVLSLSSTGSTSAVFHPNGHIYQHGSRVEILAYDLYGNNKYAKMWYKGVSFTSERCALVYLVDAAGTRTTRDRFLDMSQDFSLSVFYNGSRHGPYYIQEAISILQGSRFWITEKGTENFVINNVLVSQTCDGLVRIGRKRNKYQVRTGPLSGKAAVSTPFIHCTASMGPTPHLFVRRGERRMHYDGTNFVLRNAGHSAGFDENNRLRVYK
;
A
#
# COMPACT_ATOMS: atom_id res chain seq x y z
N MET A 1 -0.84 21.68 -9.16
CA MET A 1 0.44 22.39 -9.41
C MET A 1 1.58 21.40 -9.22
N ALA A 2 2.53 21.33 -10.15
CA ALA A 2 3.72 20.49 -10.02
C ALA A 2 4.97 21.36 -9.83
N VAL A 3 5.91 20.93 -8.99
CA VAL A 3 7.12 21.68 -8.65
C VAL A 3 8.30 20.72 -8.45
N ALA A 4 9.49 21.11 -8.91
CA ALA A 4 10.73 20.45 -8.53
C ALA A 4 11.17 20.97 -7.15
N THR A 5 11.42 20.06 -6.21
CA THR A 5 11.76 20.40 -4.83
C THR A 5 13.28 20.58 -4.67
N PRO A 6 13.74 21.32 -3.63
CA PRO A 6 15.16 21.40 -3.28
C PRO A 6 15.82 20.04 -2.98
N CYS A 7 15.01 19.01 -2.69
CA CYS A 7 15.47 17.65 -2.43
C CYS A 7 15.67 16.83 -3.73
N GLY A 8 15.64 17.44 -4.92
CA GLY A 8 15.84 16.72 -6.18
C GLY A 8 14.69 15.75 -6.50
N THR A 9 13.48 16.08 -6.05
CA THR A 9 12.25 15.32 -6.34
C THR A 9 11.21 16.22 -6.98
N ILE A 10 10.11 15.64 -7.47
CA ILE A 10 8.99 16.37 -8.08
C ILE A 10 7.77 16.17 -7.20
N SER A 11 7.09 17.24 -6.82
CA SER A 11 5.84 17.18 -6.06
C SER A 11 4.70 17.72 -6.91
N LEU A 12 3.59 16.98 -6.98
CA LEU A 12 2.36 17.32 -7.68
C LEU A 12 1.22 17.38 -6.67
N LEU A 13 0.70 18.59 -6.44
CA LEU A 13 -0.52 18.80 -5.66
C LEU A 13 -1.74 18.72 -6.59
N LEU A 14 -2.62 17.77 -6.29
CA LEU A 14 -3.88 17.50 -6.97
C LEU A 14 -5.06 18.07 -6.17
N ARG A 15 -6.29 18.00 -6.73
CA ARG A 15 -7.51 18.37 -6.00
C ARG A 15 -7.72 17.48 -4.77
N ASP A 16 -8.59 17.94 -3.87
CA ASP A 16 -9.01 17.21 -2.67
C ASP A 16 -7.85 16.82 -1.72
N GLN A 17 -6.82 17.66 -1.67
CA GLN A 17 -5.65 17.50 -0.80
C GLN A 17 -4.96 16.14 -1.01
N VAL A 18 -4.74 15.75 -2.26
CA VAL A 18 -3.88 14.63 -2.60
C VAL A 18 -2.56 15.16 -3.16
N ARG A 19 -1.45 14.79 -2.53
CA ARG A 19 -0.10 15.09 -3.01
C ARG A 19 0.56 13.83 -3.54
N VAL A 20 1.22 13.96 -4.68
CA VAL A 20 2.04 12.92 -5.30
C VAL A 20 3.46 13.42 -5.38
N ASP A 21 4.36 12.77 -4.65
CA ASP A 21 5.80 13.01 -4.70
C ASP A 21 6.44 11.92 -5.58
N MET A 22 7.39 12.31 -6.43
CA MET A 22 8.11 11.44 -7.37
C MET A 22 9.60 11.73 -7.33
N THR A 23 10.43 10.69 -7.23
CA THR A 23 11.88 10.82 -7.44
C THR A 23 12.21 10.87 -8.93
N ILE A 24 13.41 11.30 -9.30
CA ILE A 24 13.91 11.18 -10.68
C ILE A 24 13.98 9.72 -11.19
N ASP A 25 14.08 8.75 -10.27
CA ASP A 25 14.03 7.31 -10.59
C ASP A 25 12.61 6.72 -10.56
N ARG A 26 11.58 7.58 -10.56
CA ARG A 26 10.16 7.21 -10.63
C ARG A 26 9.62 6.44 -9.41
N ALA A 27 10.32 6.40 -8.27
CA ALA A 27 9.66 6.06 -7.01
C ALA A 27 8.53 7.07 -6.74
N ILE A 28 7.46 6.62 -6.11
CA ILE A 28 6.22 7.38 -5.94
C ILE A 28 5.82 7.32 -4.47
N ARG A 29 5.44 8.46 -3.91
CA ARG A 29 4.75 8.55 -2.62
C ARG A 29 3.49 9.39 -2.79
N ILE A 30 2.36 8.88 -2.34
CA ILE A 30 1.07 9.56 -2.37
C ILE A 30 0.64 9.83 -0.95
N VAL A 31 0.25 11.06 -0.65
CA VAL A 31 -0.36 11.46 0.62
C VAL A 31 -1.75 11.98 0.32
N ASN A 32 -2.77 11.28 0.81
CA ASN A 32 -4.15 11.73 0.80
C ASN A 32 -4.48 12.25 2.20
N PHE A 33 -4.34 13.57 2.36
CA PHE A 33 -4.48 14.24 3.66
C PHE A 33 -5.91 14.14 4.20
N LYS A 34 -6.92 14.16 3.33
CA LYS A 34 -8.34 14.12 3.73
C LYS A 34 -8.74 12.82 4.45
N LYS A 35 -8.04 11.71 4.16
CA LYS A 35 -8.34 10.39 4.71
C LYS A 35 -7.19 9.77 5.51
N ASN A 36 -6.11 10.51 5.74
CA ASN A 36 -4.90 10.02 6.41
C ASN A 36 -4.36 8.71 5.76
N ILE A 37 -4.31 8.70 4.43
CA ILE A 37 -3.79 7.55 3.67
C ILE A 37 -2.45 7.93 3.06
N VAL A 38 -1.44 7.08 3.26
CA VAL A 38 -0.13 7.20 2.61
C VAL A 38 0.17 5.93 1.83
N LEU A 39 0.54 6.07 0.56
CA LEU A 39 0.95 4.97 -0.31
C LEU A 39 2.35 5.27 -0.82
N SER A 40 3.26 4.31 -0.77
CA SER A 40 4.62 4.49 -1.29
C SER A 40 5.04 3.27 -2.12
N LEU A 41 5.75 3.53 -3.21
CA LEU A 41 6.22 2.51 -4.15
C LEU A 41 7.63 2.88 -4.61
N SER A 42 8.56 1.96 -4.43
CA SER A 42 9.93 2.08 -4.92
C SER A 42 10.03 2.25 -6.45
N SER A 43 11.19 2.72 -6.93
CA SER A 43 11.50 2.86 -8.36
C SER A 43 11.33 1.56 -9.15
N THR A 44 11.64 0.41 -8.55
CA THR A 44 11.45 -0.92 -9.16
C THR A 44 10.11 -1.56 -8.81
N GLY A 45 9.38 -1.00 -7.85
CA GLY A 45 8.16 -1.60 -7.27
C GLY A 45 8.38 -2.94 -6.59
N SER A 46 9.64 -3.26 -6.22
CA SER A 46 9.98 -4.43 -5.40
C SER A 46 9.67 -4.20 -3.93
N THR A 47 9.48 -2.95 -3.51
CA THR A 47 9.07 -2.57 -2.16
C THR A 47 7.91 -1.57 -2.24
N SER A 48 6.92 -1.71 -1.35
CA SER A 48 5.79 -0.79 -1.20
C SER A 48 5.33 -0.65 0.25
N ALA A 49 4.72 0.48 0.56
CA ALA A 49 4.11 0.78 1.84
C ALA A 49 2.67 1.26 1.66
N VAL A 50 1.78 0.84 2.56
CA VAL A 50 0.41 1.33 2.69
C VAL A 50 0.16 1.67 4.15
N PHE A 51 -0.18 2.93 4.40
CA PHE A 51 -0.75 3.42 5.64
C PHE A 51 -2.20 3.76 5.36
N HIS A 52 -3.10 3.06 6.05
CA HIS A 52 -4.52 3.27 5.95
C HIS A 52 -5.11 3.22 7.37
N PRO A 53 -6.20 3.94 7.67
CA PRO A 53 -6.82 3.89 9.00
C PRO A 53 -7.24 2.50 9.48
N ASN A 54 -7.46 1.55 8.56
CA ASN A 54 -7.76 0.15 8.90
C ASN A 54 -6.51 -0.72 9.11
N GLY A 55 -5.31 -0.22 8.83
CA GLY A 55 -4.08 -0.99 8.99
C GLY A 55 -2.93 -0.57 8.09
N HIS A 56 -1.76 -1.14 8.39
CA HIS A 56 -0.51 -0.92 7.66
C HIS A 56 -0.10 -2.19 6.90
N ILE A 57 0.46 -1.98 5.70
CA ILE A 57 1.04 -3.05 4.90
C ILE A 57 2.43 -2.62 4.45
N TYR A 58 3.41 -3.46 4.73
CA TYR A 58 4.76 -3.31 4.23
C TYR A 58 5.13 -4.52 3.38
N GLN A 59 5.50 -4.28 2.13
CA GLN A 59 5.94 -5.32 1.22
C GLN A 59 7.37 -5.07 0.81
N HIS A 60 8.21 -6.11 0.92
CA HIS A 60 9.59 -6.13 0.46
C HIS A 60 9.88 -7.45 -0.25
N GLY A 61 10.02 -7.41 -1.57
CA GLY A 61 10.09 -8.57 -2.44
C GLY A 61 8.93 -9.54 -2.18
N SER A 62 9.26 -10.77 -1.84
CA SER A 62 8.28 -11.81 -1.53
C SER A 62 7.72 -11.77 -0.10
N ARG A 63 8.22 -10.90 0.77
CA ARG A 63 7.76 -10.78 2.16
C ARG A 63 6.73 -9.66 2.27
N VAL A 64 5.66 -9.92 3.02
CA VAL A 64 4.62 -8.93 3.31
C VAL A 64 4.30 -8.98 4.80
N GLU A 65 4.45 -7.85 5.47
CA GLU A 65 4.02 -7.61 6.86
C GLU A 65 2.71 -6.83 6.84
N ILE A 66 1.78 -7.21 7.71
CA ILE A 66 0.41 -6.70 7.74
C ILE A 66 0.03 -6.46 9.19
N LEU A 67 -0.48 -5.27 9.48
CA LEU A 67 -1.10 -4.86 10.72
C LEU A 67 -2.50 -4.42 10.36
N ALA A 68 -3.50 -5.05 10.93
CA ALA A 68 -4.89 -4.65 10.82
C ALA A 68 -5.34 -4.04 12.14
N TYR A 69 -5.86 -2.81 12.08
CA TYR A 69 -6.31 -2.09 13.26
C TYR A 69 -7.69 -2.58 13.70
N ASP A 70 -7.79 -2.93 14.96
CA ASP A 70 -9.01 -3.39 15.60
C ASP A 70 -9.65 -2.23 16.39
N LEU A 71 -10.96 -2.04 16.24
CA LEU A 71 -11.69 -0.94 16.89
C LEU A 71 -11.61 -0.99 18.42
N TYR A 72 -11.37 -2.18 18.99
CA TYR A 72 -11.29 -2.41 20.43
C TYR A 72 -9.86 -2.61 20.93
N GLY A 73 -8.85 -2.31 20.10
CA GLY A 73 -7.44 -2.40 20.46
C GLY A 73 -6.96 -3.83 20.67
N ASN A 74 -7.44 -4.77 19.85
CA ASN A 74 -6.81 -6.08 19.69
C ASN A 74 -6.26 -6.23 18.27
N ASN A 75 -5.24 -5.45 17.92
CA ASN A 75 -4.76 -5.41 16.54
C ASN A 75 -4.31 -6.80 16.07
N LYS A 76 -4.52 -7.07 14.78
CA LYS A 76 -4.21 -8.35 14.16
C LYS A 76 -2.96 -8.21 13.30
N TYR A 77 -2.07 -9.19 13.37
CA TYR A 77 -0.82 -9.20 12.60
C TYR A 77 -0.81 -10.39 11.65
N ALA A 78 -0.31 -10.17 10.44
CA ALA A 78 -0.02 -11.25 9.51
C ALA A 78 1.30 -11.02 8.77
N LYS A 79 1.98 -12.12 8.46
CA LYS A 79 3.24 -12.15 7.73
C LYS A 79 3.17 -13.19 6.62
N MET A 80 3.14 -12.74 5.37
CA MET A 80 3.22 -13.62 4.20
C MET A 80 4.68 -13.78 3.79
N TRP A 81 5.15 -15.02 3.72
CA TRP A 81 6.56 -15.33 3.43
C TRP A 81 6.71 -16.74 2.87
N TYR A 82 7.93 -17.27 2.78
CA TYR A 82 8.19 -18.55 2.11
C TYR A 82 7.52 -19.73 2.81
N LYS A 83 7.44 -19.73 4.16
CA LYS A 83 6.79 -20.82 4.93
C LYS A 83 5.28 -20.86 4.81
N GLY A 84 4.62 -19.74 4.53
CA GLY A 84 3.16 -19.65 4.55
C GLY A 84 2.69 -18.26 4.99
N VAL A 85 1.64 -18.23 5.81
CA VAL A 85 1.12 -17.02 6.42
C VAL A 85 1.11 -17.16 7.93
N SER A 86 2.02 -16.46 8.61
CA SER A 86 2.05 -16.43 10.07
C SER A 86 1.13 -15.33 10.58
N PHE A 87 0.44 -15.53 11.70
CA PHE A 87 -0.48 -14.54 12.25
C PHE A 87 -0.67 -14.63 13.76
N THR A 88 -1.05 -13.50 14.35
CA THR A 88 -1.39 -13.38 15.77
C THR A 88 -2.29 -12.16 16.00
N SER A 89 -2.68 -11.91 17.25
CA SER A 89 -3.28 -10.65 17.69
C SER A 89 -2.59 -10.14 18.95
N GLU A 90 -2.75 -8.86 19.28
CA GLU A 90 -2.17 -8.24 20.50
C GLU A 90 -2.53 -8.99 21.78
N ARG A 91 -3.73 -9.58 21.83
CA ARG A 91 -4.23 -10.34 22.99
C ARG A 91 -4.05 -11.85 22.85
N CYS A 92 -3.31 -12.32 21.84
CA CYS A 92 -3.03 -13.74 21.66
C CYS A 92 -1.59 -14.07 22.06
N ALA A 93 -1.44 -15.00 23.01
CA ALA A 93 -0.12 -15.47 23.45
C ALA A 93 0.60 -16.33 22.39
N LEU A 94 -0.14 -16.90 21.45
CA LEU A 94 0.39 -17.83 20.45
C LEU A 94 0.45 -17.18 19.07
N VAL A 95 1.50 -17.52 18.32
CA VAL A 95 1.58 -17.21 16.90
C VAL A 95 1.23 -18.46 16.12
N TYR A 96 0.36 -18.31 15.12
CA TYR A 96 -0.07 -19.39 14.25
C TYR A 96 0.58 -19.26 12.87
N LEU A 97 0.66 -20.37 12.14
CA LEU A 97 1.12 -20.46 10.77
C LEU A 97 0.11 -21.28 9.97
N VAL A 98 -0.34 -20.72 8.85
CA VAL A 98 -1.10 -21.43 7.83
C VAL A 98 -0.15 -21.77 6.67
N ASP A 99 0.16 -23.05 6.52
CA ASP A 99 0.99 -23.58 5.45
C ASP A 99 0.27 -24.72 4.70
N ALA A 100 0.98 -25.40 3.80
CA ALA A 100 0.43 -26.51 3.01
C ALA A 100 0.08 -27.75 3.86
N ALA A 101 0.53 -27.82 5.12
CA ALA A 101 0.17 -28.88 6.06
C ALA A 101 -1.01 -28.49 6.98
N GLY A 102 -1.54 -27.26 6.84
CA GLY A 102 -2.64 -26.75 7.64
C GLY A 102 -2.23 -25.67 8.64
N THR A 103 -2.92 -25.61 9.77
CA THR A 103 -2.73 -24.57 10.79
C THR A 103 -1.99 -25.13 12.01
N ARG A 104 -0.88 -24.51 12.39
CA ARG A 104 -0.06 -24.90 13.55
C ARG A 104 0.50 -23.69 14.28
N THR A 105 1.04 -23.89 15.48
CA THR A 105 1.75 -22.82 16.19
C THR A 105 3.19 -22.64 15.66
N THR A 106 3.74 -21.45 15.82
CA THR A 106 5.09 -21.07 15.37
C THR A 106 5.71 -20.06 16.36
N ARG A 107 7.00 -19.76 16.20
CA ARG A 107 7.74 -18.74 16.97
C ARG A 107 8.09 -17.52 16.11
N ASP A 108 7.28 -17.27 15.09
CA ASP A 108 7.50 -16.16 14.18
C ASP A 108 7.39 -14.81 14.87
N ARG A 109 8.26 -13.89 14.46
CA ARG A 109 8.21 -12.48 14.86
C ARG A 109 7.64 -11.63 13.74
N PHE A 110 7.01 -10.54 14.12
CA PHE A 110 6.44 -9.52 13.24
C PHE A 110 7.32 -8.27 13.30
N LEU A 111 7.31 -7.51 12.21
CA LEU A 111 7.97 -6.21 12.17
C LEU A 111 7.16 -5.21 13.02
N ASP A 112 7.85 -4.35 13.77
CA ASP A 112 7.20 -3.18 14.35
C ASP A 112 6.86 -2.19 13.23
N MET A 113 5.56 -1.94 13.04
CA MET A 113 5.01 -1.07 12.00
C MET A 113 4.39 0.21 12.57
N SER A 114 4.83 0.61 13.76
CA SER A 114 4.45 1.88 14.41
C SER A 114 5.06 3.11 13.72
N GLN A 115 6.23 2.97 13.11
CA GLN A 115 6.96 4.07 12.46
C GLN A 115 6.52 4.30 11.00
N ASP A 116 6.67 5.53 10.49
CA ASP A 116 6.46 5.83 9.07
C ASP A 116 7.62 5.31 8.21
N PHE A 117 7.43 4.12 7.64
CA PHE A 117 8.34 3.53 6.66
C PHE A 117 8.07 3.95 5.20
N SER A 118 7.07 4.81 4.93
CA SER A 118 6.73 5.24 3.56
C SER A 118 7.85 6.05 2.91
N LEU A 119 8.56 6.87 3.68
CA LEU A 119 9.71 7.65 3.21
C LEU A 119 10.91 6.77 2.89
N SER A 120 11.19 5.77 3.74
CA SER A 120 12.22 4.77 3.47
C SER A 120 11.94 4.03 2.17
N VAL A 121 10.69 3.64 1.89
CA VAL A 121 10.31 3.03 0.61
C VAL A 121 10.49 3.98 -0.58
N PHE A 122 10.25 5.28 -0.37
CA PHE A 122 10.34 6.30 -1.43
C PHE A 122 11.78 6.61 -1.82
N TYR A 123 12.66 6.79 -0.83
CA TYR A 123 14.04 7.21 -1.03
C TYR A 123 15.04 6.07 -1.18
N ASN A 124 14.78 4.88 -0.60
CA ASN A 124 15.74 3.79 -0.67
C ASN A 124 15.91 3.30 -2.11
N GLY A 125 17.17 3.30 -2.59
CA GLY A 125 17.50 2.98 -3.98
C GLY A 125 17.07 4.02 -5.01
N SER A 126 16.72 5.23 -4.57
CA SER A 126 16.38 6.37 -5.44
C SER A 126 17.36 7.52 -5.25
N ARG A 127 17.82 8.10 -6.35
CA ARG A 127 18.61 9.32 -6.38
C ARG A 127 17.75 10.51 -5.94
N HIS A 128 18.29 11.28 -5.00
CA HIS A 128 17.67 12.47 -4.41
C HIS A 128 18.74 13.36 -3.76
N GLY A 129 18.36 14.57 -3.39
CA GLY A 129 19.22 15.60 -2.83
C GLY A 129 19.45 16.78 -3.79
N PRO A 130 20.11 17.85 -3.31
CA PRO A 130 20.27 19.10 -4.06
C PRO A 130 20.93 18.95 -5.43
N TYR A 131 21.85 17.98 -5.58
CA TYR A 131 22.53 17.70 -6.83
C TYR A 131 21.59 17.29 -7.98
N TYR A 132 20.40 16.78 -7.66
CA TYR A 132 19.44 16.29 -8.65
C TYR A 132 18.32 17.30 -8.96
N ILE A 133 18.38 18.52 -8.42
CA ILE A 133 17.35 19.54 -8.65
C ILE A 133 17.21 19.89 -10.13
N GLN A 134 18.31 20.03 -10.86
CA GLN A 134 18.29 20.37 -12.29
C GLN A 134 17.69 19.22 -13.12
N GLU A 135 17.97 17.96 -12.77
CA GLU A 135 17.35 16.80 -13.41
C GLU A 135 15.83 16.77 -13.14
N ALA A 136 15.40 17.05 -11.91
CA ALA A 136 13.99 17.15 -11.56
C ALA A 136 13.28 18.29 -12.31
N ILE A 137 13.92 19.46 -12.48
CA ILE A 137 13.40 20.57 -13.28
C ILE A 137 13.26 20.16 -14.75
N SER A 138 14.29 19.55 -15.34
CA SER A 138 14.27 19.10 -16.73
C SER A 138 13.15 18.08 -16.99
N ILE A 139 13.00 17.10 -16.09
CA ILE A 139 11.90 16.13 -16.14
C ILE A 139 10.53 16.82 -16.08
N LEU A 140 10.38 17.82 -15.22
CA LEU A 140 9.12 18.54 -15.07
C LEU A 140 8.80 19.40 -16.29
N GLN A 141 9.80 20.04 -16.91
CA GLN A 141 9.64 20.78 -18.17
C GLN A 141 9.18 19.88 -19.33
N GLY A 142 9.62 18.61 -19.35
CA GLY A 142 9.18 17.61 -20.31
C GLY A 142 7.83 16.95 -20.00
N SER A 143 7.12 17.39 -18.94
CA SER A 143 5.84 16.82 -18.57
C SER A 143 4.70 17.22 -19.50
N ARG A 144 3.64 16.42 -19.52
CA ARG A 144 2.44 16.68 -20.32
C ARG A 144 1.21 16.71 -19.43
N PHE A 145 0.29 17.62 -19.73
CA PHE A 145 -0.99 17.73 -19.07
C PHE A 145 -2.12 17.77 -20.09
N TRP A 146 -3.24 17.09 -19.80
CA TRP A 146 -4.47 17.21 -20.56
C TRP A 146 -5.68 16.82 -19.71
N ILE A 147 -6.86 17.26 -20.13
CA ILE A 147 -8.14 16.88 -19.54
C ILE A 147 -8.93 16.09 -20.60
N THR A 148 -9.48 14.95 -20.22
CA THR A 148 -10.38 14.17 -21.12
C THR A 148 -11.77 14.79 -21.16
N GLU A 149 -12.60 14.43 -22.15
CA GLU A 149 -14.02 14.81 -22.23
C GLU A 149 -14.81 14.54 -20.94
N LYS A 150 -14.48 13.47 -20.21
CA LYS A 150 -15.10 13.11 -18.91
C LYS A 150 -14.60 13.93 -17.71
N GLY A 151 -13.84 15.00 -17.95
CA GLY A 151 -13.26 15.85 -16.89
C GLY A 151 -12.14 15.18 -16.08
N THR A 152 -11.51 14.10 -16.58
CA THR A 152 -10.35 13.48 -15.92
C THR A 152 -9.09 14.27 -16.26
N GLU A 153 -8.43 14.81 -15.24
CA GLU A 153 -7.12 15.45 -15.35
C GLU A 153 -6.04 14.38 -15.45
N ASN A 154 -5.09 14.55 -16.37
CA ASN A 154 -3.99 13.62 -16.59
C ASN A 154 -2.66 14.37 -16.65
N PHE A 155 -1.68 13.86 -15.92
CA PHE A 155 -0.30 14.32 -15.93
C PHE A 155 0.60 13.16 -16.32
N VAL A 156 1.50 13.37 -17.28
CA VAL A 156 2.60 12.45 -17.57
C VAL A 156 3.89 13.13 -17.18
N ILE A 157 4.52 12.62 -16.13
CA ILE A 157 5.80 13.10 -15.60
C ILE A 157 6.74 11.90 -15.57
N ASN A 158 7.88 11.98 -16.26
CA ASN A 158 8.87 10.89 -16.31
C ASN A 158 8.27 9.50 -16.63
N ASN A 159 7.40 9.41 -17.64
CA ASN A 159 6.68 8.18 -18.03
C ASN A 159 5.76 7.57 -16.95
N VAL A 160 5.46 8.31 -15.88
CA VAL A 160 4.43 7.99 -14.88
C VAL A 160 3.17 8.76 -15.26
N LEU A 161 2.06 8.04 -15.43
CA LEU A 161 0.74 8.62 -15.64
C LEU A 161 0.07 8.80 -14.28
N VAL A 162 -0.27 10.04 -13.95
CA VAL A 162 -1.11 10.40 -12.81
C VAL A 162 -2.44 10.92 -13.36
N SER A 163 -3.54 10.26 -13.01
CA SER A 163 -4.89 10.65 -13.43
C SER A 163 -5.74 10.96 -12.20
N GLN A 164 -6.52 12.04 -12.24
CA GLN A 164 -7.52 12.35 -11.23
C GLN A 164 -8.89 12.54 -11.91
N THR A 165 -9.84 11.67 -11.57
CA THR A 165 -11.22 11.75 -12.07
C THR A 165 -12.01 12.88 -11.38
N CYS A 166 -13.18 13.23 -11.90
CA CYS A 166 -14.01 14.30 -11.35
C CYS A 166 -14.39 14.10 -9.88
N ASP A 167 -14.66 12.85 -9.47
CA ASP A 167 -14.91 12.41 -8.09
C ASP A 167 -13.65 12.38 -7.18
N GLY A 168 -12.51 12.86 -7.69
CA GLY A 168 -11.26 13.00 -6.94
C GLY A 168 -10.43 11.73 -6.85
N LEU A 169 -10.87 10.58 -7.39
CA LEU A 169 -10.09 9.35 -7.40
C LEU A 169 -8.78 9.53 -8.17
N VAL A 170 -7.67 9.34 -7.47
CA VAL A 170 -6.32 9.42 -8.05
C VAL A 170 -5.86 8.02 -8.43
N ARG A 171 -5.33 7.89 -9.65
CA ARG A 171 -4.72 6.66 -10.19
C ARG A 171 -3.32 6.99 -10.70
N ILE A 172 -2.36 6.17 -10.31
CA ILE A 172 -0.98 6.27 -10.78
C ILE A 172 -0.59 4.94 -11.40
N GLY A 173 -0.03 5.01 -12.61
CA GLY A 173 0.45 3.84 -13.34
C GLY A 173 1.67 4.15 -14.19
N ARG A 174 2.42 3.10 -14.52
CA ARG A 174 3.54 3.16 -15.47
C ARG A 174 3.14 2.40 -16.73
N LYS A 175 3.27 3.00 -17.92
CA LYS A 175 2.78 2.45 -19.21
C LYS A 175 3.17 0.99 -19.49
N ARG A 176 4.31 0.51 -18.99
CA ARG A 176 4.85 -0.83 -19.30
C ARG A 176 4.75 -1.86 -18.17
N ASN A 177 4.24 -1.48 -16.99
CA ASN A 177 4.32 -2.36 -15.82
C ASN A 177 2.97 -2.52 -15.13
N LYS A 178 2.74 -3.68 -14.51
CA LYS A 178 1.56 -3.99 -13.67
C LYS A 178 1.49 -3.17 -12.36
N TYR A 179 2.23 -2.06 -12.26
CA TYR A 179 2.20 -1.17 -11.10
C TYR A 179 0.99 -0.25 -11.22
N GLN A 180 0.06 -0.39 -10.28
CA GLN A 180 -1.08 0.49 -10.16
C GLN A 180 -1.24 0.90 -8.70
N VAL A 181 -1.27 2.21 -8.47
CA VAL A 181 -1.55 2.79 -7.15
C VAL A 181 -2.80 3.66 -7.29
N ARG A 182 -3.72 3.57 -6.34
CA ARG A 182 -4.93 4.40 -6.34
C ARG A 182 -5.32 4.83 -4.93
N THR A 183 -5.83 6.04 -4.81
CA THR A 183 -6.44 6.54 -3.57
C THR A 183 -7.63 7.44 -3.87
N GLY A 184 -8.69 7.29 -3.09
CA GLY A 184 -9.92 8.08 -3.19
C GLY A 184 -10.08 8.99 -1.97
N PRO A 185 -9.94 10.33 -2.10
CA PRO A 185 -10.09 11.27 -0.99
C PRO A 185 -11.52 11.36 -0.45
N LEU A 186 -12.54 11.02 -1.26
CA LEU A 186 -13.93 10.95 -0.80
C LEU A 186 -14.26 9.59 -0.19
N SER A 187 -13.89 8.51 -0.88
CA SER A 187 -14.27 7.14 -0.51
C SER A 187 -13.38 6.50 0.56
N GLY A 188 -12.21 7.07 0.86
CA GLY A 188 -11.22 6.43 1.73
C GLY A 188 -10.70 5.12 1.16
N LYS A 189 -10.82 4.90 -0.17
CA LYS A 189 -10.31 3.69 -0.82
C LYS A 189 -8.83 3.87 -1.10
N ALA A 190 -8.04 2.83 -0.86
CA ALA A 190 -6.65 2.73 -1.25
C ALA A 190 -6.40 1.40 -1.96
N ALA A 191 -5.51 1.38 -2.95
CA ALA A 191 -4.95 0.13 -3.42
C ALA A 191 -3.53 0.29 -3.98
N VAL A 192 -2.74 -0.77 -3.81
CA VAL A 192 -1.43 -0.93 -4.43
C VAL A 192 -1.42 -2.29 -5.11
N SER A 193 -1.07 -2.31 -6.39
CA SER A 193 -0.85 -3.52 -7.17
C SER A 193 0.56 -3.48 -7.73
N THR A 194 1.33 -4.53 -7.48
CA THR A 194 2.66 -4.77 -8.01
C THR A 194 2.72 -6.24 -8.50
N PRO A 195 3.79 -6.66 -9.18
CA PRO A 195 4.00 -8.09 -9.45
C PRO A 195 4.05 -8.97 -8.18
N PHE A 196 4.33 -8.37 -7.01
CA PHE A 196 4.48 -9.10 -5.75
C PHE A 196 3.20 -9.15 -4.91
N ILE A 197 2.38 -8.09 -4.96
CA ILE A 197 1.16 -7.99 -4.15
C ILE A 197 0.02 -7.31 -4.88
N HIS A 198 -1.19 -7.61 -4.45
CA HIS A 198 -2.37 -6.79 -4.66
C HIS A 198 -3.03 -6.54 -3.31
N CYS A 199 -3.11 -5.27 -2.90
CA CYS A 199 -3.78 -4.91 -1.66
C CYS A 199 -4.82 -3.81 -1.88
N THR A 200 -5.92 -3.89 -1.13
CA THR A 200 -6.97 -2.89 -1.11
C THR A 200 -7.36 -2.58 0.34
N ALA A 201 -7.74 -1.34 0.58
CA ALA A 201 -8.32 -0.90 1.83
C ALA A 201 -9.44 0.11 1.57
N SER A 202 -10.42 0.18 2.46
CA SER A 202 -11.57 1.07 2.32
C SER A 202 -12.12 1.47 3.67
N MET A 203 -12.54 2.73 3.83
CA MET A 203 -13.27 3.24 5.01
C MET A 203 -14.78 3.37 4.76
N GLY A 204 -15.28 2.92 3.60
CA GLY A 204 -16.69 3.04 3.22
C GLY A 204 -17.63 2.14 4.03
N PRO A 205 -18.89 1.95 3.57
CA PRO A 205 -19.90 1.14 4.26
C PRO A 205 -19.45 -0.29 4.59
N THR A 206 -18.54 -0.83 3.77
CA THR A 206 -17.84 -2.08 4.01
C THR A 206 -16.35 -1.81 4.23
N PRO A 207 -15.96 -1.44 5.47
CA PRO A 207 -14.56 -1.23 5.78
C PRO A 207 -13.82 -2.55 5.62
N HIS A 208 -12.67 -2.52 4.96
CA HIS A 208 -11.86 -3.72 4.83
C HIS A 208 -10.38 -3.40 4.67
N LEU A 209 -9.57 -4.42 4.90
CA LEU A 209 -8.18 -4.52 4.51
C LEU A 209 -7.98 -5.88 3.85
N PHE A 210 -7.52 -5.87 2.60
CA PHE A 210 -7.29 -7.08 1.82
C PHE A 210 -5.88 -7.07 1.26
N VAL A 211 -5.20 -8.21 1.34
CA VAL A 211 -3.88 -8.43 0.76
C VAL A 211 -3.84 -9.78 0.08
N ARG A 212 -3.35 -9.81 -1.16
CA ARG A 212 -3.10 -11.02 -1.93
C ARG A 212 -1.66 -11.06 -2.42
N ARG A 213 -1.02 -12.21 -2.25
CA ARG A 213 0.26 -12.57 -2.85
C ARG A 213 0.21 -14.01 -3.36
N GLY A 214 0.14 -14.18 -4.68
CA GLY A 214 -0.07 -15.50 -5.29
C GLY A 214 -1.34 -16.15 -4.75
N GLU A 215 -1.18 -17.30 -4.09
CA GLU A 215 -2.25 -18.06 -3.43
C GLU A 215 -2.49 -17.66 -1.96
N ARG A 216 -1.63 -16.80 -1.40
CA ARG A 216 -1.79 -16.29 -0.04
C ARG A 216 -2.74 -15.09 -0.04
N ARG A 217 -3.70 -15.10 0.87
CA ARG A 217 -4.67 -14.00 1.03
C ARG A 217 -4.85 -13.67 2.51
N MET A 218 -5.09 -12.40 2.79
CA MET A 218 -5.56 -11.89 4.08
C MET A 218 -6.75 -11.01 3.79
N HIS A 219 -7.84 -11.20 4.52
CA HIS A 219 -9.00 -10.34 4.52
C HIS A 219 -9.36 -10.00 5.96
N TYR A 220 -9.61 -8.72 6.20
CA TYR A 220 -10.12 -8.21 7.45
C TYR A 220 -11.21 -7.20 7.17
N ASP A 221 -12.38 -7.37 7.79
CA ASP A 221 -13.56 -6.50 7.61
C ASP A 221 -13.89 -5.66 8.86
N GLY A 222 -13.00 -5.68 9.86
CA GLY A 222 -13.23 -5.03 11.15
C GLY A 222 -13.70 -5.98 12.26
N THR A 223 -14.14 -7.20 11.92
CA THR A 223 -14.55 -8.22 12.90
C THR A 223 -13.87 -9.56 12.63
N ASN A 224 -13.88 -10.03 11.39
CA ASN A 224 -13.33 -11.31 10.98
C ASN A 224 -11.96 -11.09 10.32
N PHE A 225 -10.94 -11.74 10.87
CA PHE A 225 -9.58 -11.71 10.34
C PHE A 225 -9.24 -13.07 9.74
N VAL A 226 -9.35 -13.22 8.43
CA VAL A 226 -9.24 -14.49 7.73
C VAL A 226 -8.02 -14.50 6.83
N LEU A 227 -7.22 -15.56 6.95
CA LEU A 227 -6.03 -15.80 6.15
C LEU A 227 -6.22 -17.08 5.37
N ARG A 228 -5.66 -17.11 4.17
CA ARG A 228 -5.67 -18.27 3.30
C ARG A 228 -4.29 -18.50 2.72
N ASN A 229 -3.89 -19.76 2.67
CA ASN A 229 -2.73 -20.21 1.92
C ASN A 229 -3.12 -21.46 1.13
N ALA A 230 -3.24 -21.31 -0.19
CA ALA A 230 -3.76 -22.36 -1.09
C ALA A 230 -5.13 -22.87 -0.64
N GLY A 231 -5.25 -24.14 -0.25
CA GLY A 231 -6.49 -24.76 0.24
C GLY A 231 -6.80 -24.50 1.71
N HIS A 232 -5.82 -24.08 2.51
CA HIS A 232 -6.00 -23.95 3.96
C HIS A 232 -6.33 -22.51 4.34
N SER A 233 -7.30 -22.34 5.25
CA SER A 233 -7.64 -21.03 5.79
C SER A 233 -7.80 -21.09 7.30
N ALA A 234 -7.32 -20.05 7.98
CA ALA A 234 -7.51 -19.88 9.42
C ALA A 234 -7.50 -18.39 9.77
N GLY A 235 -7.96 -18.07 10.96
CA GLY A 235 -8.16 -16.69 11.34
C GLY A 235 -8.70 -16.51 12.74
N PHE A 236 -9.07 -15.27 13.04
CA PHE A 236 -9.83 -14.93 14.24
C PHE A 236 -11.25 -14.53 13.83
N ASP A 237 -12.26 -15.09 14.51
CA ASP A 237 -13.65 -14.66 14.37
C ASP A 237 -13.92 -13.35 15.13
N GLU A 238 -15.16 -12.86 15.03
CA GLU A 238 -15.63 -11.66 15.76
C GLU A 238 -15.43 -11.72 17.29
N ASN A 239 -15.32 -12.92 17.86
CA ASN A 239 -15.08 -13.13 19.30
C ASN A 239 -13.59 -13.28 19.62
N ASN A 240 -12.71 -12.96 18.67
CA ASN A 240 -11.27 -13.15 18.74
C ASN A 240 -10.83 -14.60 18.97
N ARG A 241 -11.69 -15.58 18.64
CA ARG A 241 -11.36 -17.00 18.76
C ARG A 241 -10.71 -17.50 17.49
N LEU A 242 -9.69 -18.35 17.64
CA LEU A 242 -9.07 -19.02 16.51
C LEU A 242 -10.12 -19.89 15.79
N ARG A 243 -10.22 -19.74 14.47
CA ARG A 243 -11.01 -20.60 13.59
C ARG A 243 -10.13 -21.18 12.51
N VAL A 244 -10.32 -22.47 12.24
CA VAL A 244 -9.76 -23.16 11.08
C VAL A 244 -10.93 -23.49 10.16
N TYR A 245 -10.84 -23.03 8.92
CA TYR A 245 -11.87 -23.25 7.91
C TYR A 245 -11.43 -24.40 7.00
N LYS A 246 -12.34 -25.35 6.79
CA LYS A 246 -12.13 -26.50 5.90
C LYS A 246 -12.43 -26.10 4.45
#